data_AF-A0A8J2KCS9-F1
#
_entry.id   AF-A0A8J2KCS9-F1
#
_cell.length_a   1.000
_cell.length_b   1.000
_cell.length_c   1.000
_cell.angle_alpha   90.00
_cell.angle_beta   90.00
_cell.angle_gamma   90.00
#
_symmetry.space_group_name_H-M   'P 1'
#
loop_
_entity.id
_entity.type
_entity.pdbx_description
1 polymer ?
#
loop_
_entity_poly.entity_id
_entity_poly.type
_entity_poly.pdbx_seq_one_letter_code
_entity_poly.pdbx_strand_id
1 'polypeptide(L)'
;HTTLRVTRIFNTCDNEDVPINANDTTKVIWAVGATDDIKYHNTERGIVSLMLLDKTTCDWNATESESWHINVKTKLPANDTTYWCTAHKSPPYAEKRHIIGFRAKLESADWCWALIPARKYWGAFE
;
A
#
# COMPACT_ATOMS: atom_id res chain seq x y z
N HIS A 1 -12.17 24.87 -14.36
CA HIS A 1 -12.22 23.45 -13.97
C HIS A 1 -13.06 22.72 -15.00
N THR A 2 -12.52 21.67 -15.62
CA THR A 2 -13.23 20.86 -16.63
C THR A 2 -13.29 19.43 -16.12
N THR A 3 -14.48 18.83 -16.12
CA THR A 3 -14.68 17.46 -15.65
C THR A 3 -15.14 16.60 -16.81
N LEU A 4 -14.40 15.53 -17.11
CA LEU A 4 -14.82 14.49 -18.05
C LEU A 4 -15.29 13.26 -17.26
N ARG A 5 -16.45 12.71 -17.61
CA ARG A 5 -16.95 11.46 -17.06
C ARG A 5 -17.09 10.46 -18.19
N VAL A 6 -16.48 9.29 -18.02
CA VAL A 6 -16.53 8.18 -18.99
C VAL A 6 -16.94 6.91 -18.25
N THR A 7 -17.56 5.99 -18.99
CA THR A 7 -17.91 4.65 -18.52
C THR A 7 -17.42 3.61 -19.52
N ARG A 8 -17.04 2.44 -19.02
CA ARG A 8 -16.59 1.30 -19.82
C ARG A 8 -17.01 0.02 -19.10
N ILE A 9 -17.34 -1.01 -19.85
CA ILE A 9 -17.53 -2.37 -19.32
C ILE A 9 -16.19 -2.99 -18.92
N PHE A 10 -16.19 -3.82 -17.86
CA PHE A 10 -14.95 -4.40 -17.33
C PHE A 10 -14.25 -5.36 -18.31
N ASN A 11 -15.03 -6.09 -19.10
CA ASN A 11 -14.52 -6.92 -20.18
C ASN A 11 -15.37 -6.65 -21.43
N THR A 12 -14.72 -6.22 -22.51
CA THR A 12 -15.35 -5.90 -23.80
C THR A 12 -15.42 -7.11 -24.74
N CYS A 13 -14.76 -8.22 -24.40
CA CYS A 13 -14.52 -9.37 -25.27
C CYS A 13 -13.78 -9.02 -26.57
N ASP A 14 -13.13 -7.85 -26.62
CA ASP A 14 -12.20 -7.47 -27.68
C ASP A 14 -10.79 -7.87 -27.26
N ASN A 15 -10.03 -8.48 -28.18
CA ASN A 15 -8.68 -8.96 -27.91
C ASN A 15 -7.64 -7.82 -27.86
N GLU A 16 -7.98 -6.64 -28.38
CA GLU A 16 -7.12 -5.44 -28.30
C GLU A 16 -7.30 -4.67 -26.98
N ASP A 17 -8.25 -5.12 -26.14
CA ASP A 17 -8.63 -4.47 -24.90
C ASP A 17 -8.09 -5.21 -23.68
N VAL A 18 -7.53 -4.47 -22.72
CA VAL A 18 -7.12 -5.04 -21.42
C VAL A 18 -8.34 -5.17 -20.51
N PRO A 19 -8.72 -6.40 -20.08
CA PRO A 19 -9.83 -6.59 -19.16
C PRO A 19 -9.49 -6.06 -17.76
N ILE A 20 -10.50 -5.52 -17.07
CA ILE A 20 -10.41 -5.05 -15.68
C ILE A 20 -10.93 -6.17 -14.77
N ASN A 21 -10.04 -6.90 -14.10
CA ASN A 21 -10.40 -8.03 -13.25
C ASN A 21 -10.43 -7.67 -11.75
N ALA A 22 -11.27 -8.38 -11.00
CA ALA A 22 -11.25 -8.33 -9.54
C ALA A 22 -9.95 -8.99 -9.05
N ASN A 23 -9.17 -8.26 -8.25
CA ASN A 23 -7.85 -8.64 -7.68
C ASN A 23 -6.62 -8.42 -8.58
N ASP A 24 -6.74 -7.73 -9.72
CA ASP A 24 -5.58 -7.34 -10.52
C ASP A 24 -5.18 -5.89 -10.28
N THR A 25 -3.88 -5.60 -10.41
CA THR A 25 -3.37 -4.23 -10.41
C THR A 25 -3.40 -3.67 -11.83
N THR A 26 -4.18 -2.62 -12.05
CA THR A 26 -4.26 -1.89 -13.32
C THR A 26 -3.27 -0.74 -13.36
N LYS A 27 -2.47 -0.65 -14.43
CA LYS A 27 -1.64 0.52 -14.70
C LYS A 27 -2.43 1.54 -15.49
N VAL A 28 -2.78 2.65 -14.84
CA VAL A 28 -3.39 3.81 -15.49
C VAL A 28 -2.28 4.71 -15.99
N ILE A 29 -2.25 4.93 -17.31
CA ILE A 29 -1.32 5.86 -17.95
C ILE A 29 -2.01 7.18 -18.22
N TRP A 30 -1.26 8.26 -18.14
CA TRP A 30 -1.75 9.60 -18.51
C TRP A 30 -0.66 10.34 -19.27
N ALA A 31 -1.10 11.30 -20.09
CA ALA A 31 -0.24 12.22 -20.81
C ALA A 31 -0.97 13.55 -21.04
N VAL A 32 -0.22 14.64 -21.10
CA VAL A 32 -0.74 15.98 -21.40
C VAL A 32 0.03 16.55 -22.60
N GLY A 33 -0.71 16.98 -23.62
CA GLY A 33 -0.15 17.67 -24.79
C GLY A 33 0.02 19.16 -24.53
N ALA A 34 1.07 19.76 -25.09
CA ALA A 34 1.30 21.21 -25.04
C ALA A 34 0.46 21.98 -26.07
N THR A 35 -0.04 21.28 -27.08
CA THR A 35 -0.82 21.81 -28.21
C THR A 35 -1.97 20.87 -28.52
N ASP A 36 -2.93 21.34 -29.33
CA ASP A 36 -4.06 20.53 -29.79
C ASP A 36 -3.66 19.45 -30.82
N ASP A 37 -2.44 19.53 -31.37
CA ASP A 37 -1.90 18.49 -32.24
C ASP A 37 -1.51 17.24 -31.45
N ILE A 38 -1.89 16.07 -31.95
CA ILE A 38 -1.44 14.78 -31.41
C ILE A 38 0.05 14.60 -31.72
N LYS A 39 0.89 14.83 -30.72
CA LYS A 39 2.35 14.73 -30.78
C LYS A 39 2.87 13.96 -29.57
N TYR A 40 4.14 13.56 -29.64
CA TYR A 40 4.81 12.93 -28.50
C TYR A 40 4.84 13.87 -27.29
N HIS A 41 4.33 13.40 -26.16
CA HIS A 41 4.06 14.16 -24.93
C HIS A 41 5.27 14.34 -23.99
N ASN A 42 6.48 13.98 -24.44
CA ASN A 42 7.74 14.19 -23.71
C ASN A 42 7.69 13.69 -22.25
N THR A 43 7.97 14.57 -21.30
CA THR A 43 8.00 14.30 -19.85
C THR A 43 6.64 14.46 -19.18
N GLU A 44 5.64 15.05 -19.86
CA GLU A 44 4.28 15.28 -19.34
C GLU A 44 3.44 14.01 -19.47
N ARG A 45 3.92 12.95 -18.82
CA ARG A 45 3.32 11.62 -18.76
C ARG A 45 3.57 10.97 -17.43
N GLY A 46 2.73 10.00 -17.09
CA GLY A 46 2.97 9.16 -15.95
C GLY A 46 2.20 7.86 -16.00
N ILE A 47 2.50 7.04 -15.00
CA ILE A 47 1.84 5.76 -14.77
C ILE A 47 1.50 5.71 -13.28
N VAL A 48 0.27 5.32 -12.97
CA VAL A 48 -0.18 5.05 -11.60
C VAL A 48 -0.72 3.62 -11.58
N SER A 49 -0.31 2.83 -10.58
CA SER A 49 -0.82 1.47 -10.39
C SER A 49 -1.94 1.49 -9.37
N LEU A 50 -3.13 1.03 -9.77
CA LEU A 50 -4.36 1.05 -8.96
C LEU A 50 -5.01 -0.33 -8.93
N MET A 51 -5.69 -0.65 -7.84
CA MET A 51 -6.70 -1.71 -7.84
C MET A 51 -8.05 -1.06 -8.14
N LEU A 52 -8.52 -1.14 -9.38
CA LEU A 52 -9.77 -0.50 -9.81
C LEU A 52 -11.02 -1.17 -9.24
N LEU A 53 -10.93 -2.49 -8.99
CA LEU A 53 -12.00 -3.30 -8.42
C LEU A 53 -11.60 -3.76 -7.01
N ASP A 54 -11.21 -2.81 -6.16
CA ASP A 54 -10.90 -3.10 -4.76
C ASP A 54 -12.15 -3.66 -4.06
N LYS A 55 -11.95 -4.73 -3.31
CA LYS A 55 -13.02 -5.29 -2.49
C LYS A 55 -13.11 -4.41 -1.26
N THR A 56 -14.32 -3.94 -0.97
CA THR A 56 -14.60 -3.13 0.21
C THR A 56 -13.93 -3.74 1.44
N THR A 57 -13.12 -2.94 2.12
CA THR A 57 -12.47 -3.32 3.37
C THR A 57 -13.54 -3.66 4.40
N CYS A 58 -13.30 -4.67 5.23
CA CYS A 58 -14.15 -4.96 6.38
C CYS A 58 -14.44 -3.68 7.17
N ASP A 59 -15.70 -3.47 7.55
CA ASP A 59 -16.11 -2.37 8.41
C ASP A 59 -15.38 -2.50 9.75
N TRP A 60 -14.31 -1.72 9.90
CA TRP A 60 -13.49 -1.70 11.09
C TRP A 60 -13.97 -0.58 12.01
N ASN A 61 -14.51 -0.94 13.17
CA ASN A 61 -14.88 0.05 14.18
C ASN A 61 -13.66 0.47 14.99
N ALA A 62 -13.10 1.64 14.69
CA ALA A 62 -11.91 2.16 15.35
C ALA A 62 -12.10 2.40 16.86
N THR A 63 -13.32 2.62 17.34
CA THR A 63 -13.60 2.96 18.75
C THR A 63 -13.47 1.78 19.71
N GLU A 64 -13.50 0.55 19.22
CA GLU A 64 -13.35 -0.68 20.02
C GLU A 64 -11.90 -1.18 20.07
N SER A 65 -10.96 -0.34 19.65
CA SER A 65 -9.58 -0.76 19.43
C SER A 65 -8.55 0.13 20.08
N GLU A 66 -7.48 -0.50 20.57
CA GLU A 66 -6.32 0.19 21.10
C GLU A 66 -5.17 0.11 20.08
N SER A 67 -4.43 1.21 19.92
CA SER A 67 -3.23 1.24 19.08
C SER A 67 -1.97 0.98 19.92
N TRP A 68 -1.19 -0.04 19.55
CA TRP A 68 0.15 -0.25 20.09
C TRP A 68 1.20 0.26 19.11
N HIS A 69 1.96 1.28 19.50
CA HIS A 69 3.01 1.87 18.68
C HIS A 69 4.37 1.20 18.94
N ILE A 70 4.90 0.54 17.91
CA ILE A 70 6.26 0.02 17.89
C ILE A 70 7.13 1.02 17.14
N ASN A 71 8.08 1.66 17.84
CA ASN A 71 8.98 2.64 17.25
C ASN A 71 10.40 2.09 17.26
N VAL A 72 11.09 2.17 16.13
CA VAL A 72 12.50 1.79 16.00
C VAL A 72 13.27 3.01 15.52
N LYS A 73 14.18 3.50 16.36
CA LYS A 73 15.15 4.53 15.98
C LYS A 73 16.50 3.83 15.77
N THR A 74 17.00 3.88 14.54
CA THR A 74 18.31 3.32 14.21
C THR A 74 19.04 4.23 13.24
N LYS A 75 20.38 4.17 13.27
CA LYS A 75 21.22 4.80 12.27
C LYS A 75 21.41 3.81 11.13
N LEU A 76 21.01 4.18 9.93
CA LEU A 76 21.22 3.37 8.74
C LEU A 76 22.73 3.12 8.52
N PRO A 77 23.16 1.85 8.40
CA PRO A 77 24.51 1.54 7.98
C PRO A 77 24.79 2.02 6.55
N ALA A 78 26.06 2.16 6.20
CA ALA A 78 26.48 2.55 4.85
C ALA A 78 26.37 1.42 3.80
N ASN A 79 25.92 0.23 4.21
CA ASN A 79 25.76 -0.92 3.33
C ASN A 79 24.54 -0.75 2.41
N ASP A 80 24.69 -1.18 1.16
CA ASP A 80 23.62 -1.13 0.13
C ASP A 80 22.32 -1.81 0.56
N THR A 81 22.40 -2.84 1.40
CA THR A 81 21.25 -3.53 1.98
C THR A 81 21.51 -3.89 3.44
N THR A 82 20.57 -3.55 4.31
CA THR A 82 20.61 -3.87 5.73
C THR A 82 19.27 -4.45 6.16
N TYR A 83 19.30 -5.59 6.85
CA TYR A 83 18.15 -6.12 7.58
C TYR A 83 18.27 -5.73 9.06
N TRP A 84 17.19 -5.22 9.64
CA TRP A 84 17.19 -4.78 11.04
C TRP A 84 16.01 -5.40 11.79
N CYS A 85 16.31 -6.14 12.86
CA CYS A 85 15.30 -6.82 13.67
C CYS A 85 15.27 -6.26 15.09
N THR A 86 14.08 -6.11 15.65
CA THR A 86 13.88 -5.69 17.04
C THR A 86 12.77 -6.53 17.66
N ALA A 87 12.87 -6.79 18.96
CA ALA A 87 11.84 -7.46 19.74
C ALA A 87 11.22 -6.47 20.72
N HIS A 88 9.90 -6.42 20.78
CA HIS A 88 9.15 -5.47 21.61
C HIS A 88 8.19 -6.24 22.51
N LYS A 89 8.22 -5.94 23.81
CA LYS A 89 7.26 -6.48 24.77
C LYS A 89 5.93 -5.74 24.59
N SER A 90 4.82 -6.47 24.56
CA SER A 90 3.50 -5.85 24.50
C SER A 90 3.21 -5.05 25.78
N PRO A 91 2.33 -4.04 25.72
CA PRO A 91 1.76 -3.45 26.92
C PRO A 91 1.14 -4.51 27.82
N PRO A 92 1.12 -4.29 29.15
CA PRO A 92 0.45 -5.19 30.06
C PRO A 92 -1.07 -5.12 29.82
N TYR A 93 -1.68 -6.26 29.51
CA TYR A 93 -3.13 -6.39 29.36
C TYR A 93 -3.65 -7.37 30.42
N ALA A 94 -4.80 -7.05 31.01
CA ALA A 94 -5.46 -7.93 31.98
C ALA A 94 -5.95 -9.24 31.33
N GLU A 95 -6.27 -9.18 30.03
CA GLU A 95 -6.84 -10.28 29.26
C GLU A 95 -6.11 -10.45 27.91
N LYS A 96 -6.30 -11.61 27.28
CA LYS A 96 -5.76 -11.89 25.94
C LYS A 96 -6.41 -10.96 24.91
N ARG A 97 -5.58 -10.28 24.10
CA ARG A 97 -6.00 -9.42 22.99
C ARG A 97 -5.61 -10.03 21.63
N HIS A 98 -6.35 -9.67 20.57
CA HIS A 98 -6.03 -10.02 19.19
C HIS A 98 -5.49 -8.81 18.41
N ILE A 99 -4.47 -9.03 17.58
CA ILE A 99 -4.00 -8.03 16.62
C ILE A 99 -4.85 -8.21 15.36
N ILE A 100 -5.65 -7.21 15.04
CA ILE A 100 -6.63 -7.21 13.94
C ILE A 100 -6.25 -6.29 12.79
N GLY A 101 -5.19 -5.49 12.95
CA GLY A 101 -4.68 -4.61 11.93
C GLY A 101 -3.30 -4.08 12.31
N PHE A 102 -2.57 -3.64 11.30
CA PHE A 102 -1.31 -2.94 11.47
C PHE A 102 -1.17 -1.91 10.35
N ARG A 103 -0.39 -0.86 10.60
CA ARG A 103 0.00 0.10 9.57
C ARG A 103 1.46 0.44 9.74
N ALA A 104 2.17 0.58 8.62
CA ALA A 104 3.51 1.13 8.64
C ALA A 104 3.44 2.65 8.89
N LYS A 105 4.34 3.15 9.72
CA LYS A 105 4.59 4.59 9.88
C LYS A 105 6.06 4.83 9.64
N LEU A 106 6.37 5.50 8.53
CA LEU A 106 7.73 5.89 8.16
C LEU A 106 7.86 7.40 8.30
N GLU A 107 8.99 7.88 8.81
CA GLU A 107 9.30 9.33 8.87
C GLU A 107 9.66 9.87 7.47
N SER A 108 10.32 9.05 6.65
CA SER A 108 10.51 9.25 5.20
C SER A 108 10.47 7.89 4.50
N ALA A 109 9.91 7.85 3.28
CA ALA A 109 9.78 6.65 2.46
C ALA A 109 11.02 6.39 1.57
N ASP A 110 12.05 7.24 1.64
CA ASP A 110 13.12 7.26 0.62
C ASP A 110 14.11 6.08 0.73
N TRP A 111 14.15 5.41 1.88
CA TRP A 111 15.17 4.39 2.19
C TRP A 111 14.59 3.07 2.75
N CYS A 112 13.30 3.04 3.13
CA CYS A 112 12.66 1.85 3.68
C CYS A 112 11.79 1.18 2.61
N TRP A 113 12.32 0.13 2.00
CA TRP A 113 11.63 -0.62 0.93
C TRP A 113 10.61 -1.64 1.45
N ALA A 114 10.78 -2.13 2.68
CA ALA A 114 9.81 -3.01 3.34
C ALA A 114 9.88 -2.90 4.86
N LEU A 115 8.72 -2.80 5.50
CA LEU A 115 8.55 -2.97 6.95
C LEU A 115 7.65 -4.19 7.19
N ILE A 116 8.25 -5.30 7.60
CA ILE A 116 7.55 -6.58 7.75
C ILE A 116 7.40 -6.89 9.25
N PRO A 117 6.17 -6.92 9.81
CA PRO A 117 5.95 -7.47 11.14
C PRO A 117 6.19 -8.99 11.11
N ALA A 118 7.24 -9.46 11.80
CA ALA A 118 7.54 -10.88 11.91
C ALA A 118 6.55 -11.59 12.87
N ARG A 119 6.20 -12.85 12.56
CA ARG A 119 5.25 -13.67 13.34
C ARG A 119 5.68 -13.85 14.80
N LYS A 120 4.67 -13.92 15.67
CA LYS A 120 4.77 -14.27 17.09
C LYS A 120 5.21 -15.73 17.26
N TYR A 121 6.38 -15.96 17.86
CA TYR A 121 6.74 -17.28 18.40
C TYR A 121 6.05 -17.43 19.77
N TRP A 122 5.13 -18.39 19.89
CA TRP A 122 4.60 -18.80 21.19
C TRP A 122 5.60 -19.77 21.82
N GLY A 123 6.49 -19.25 22.66
CA GLY A 123 7.24 -20.05 23.62
C GLY A 123 6.54 -19.96 24.96
N ALA A 124 5.89 -21.05 25.39
CA ALA A 124 5.57 -21.23 26.80
C ALA A 124 6.90 -21.36 27.53
N PHE A 125 7.21 -20.41 28.40
CA PHE A 125 8.20 -20.62 29.45
C PHE A 125 7.41 -21.13 30.65
N GLU A 126 7.62 -22.40 30.98
CA GLU A 126 7.30 -22.96 32.31
C GLU A 126 8.11 -22.26 33.39
#